data_AF-D3RNW5-F1
#
_entry.id   AF-D3RNW5-F1
#
_cell.length_a   1.000
_cell.length_b   1.000
_cell.length_c   1.000
_cell.angle_alpha   90.00
_cell.angle_beta   90.00
_cell.angle_gamma   90.00
#
_symmetry.space_group_name_H-M   'P 1'
#
loop_
_entity.id
_entity.type
_entity.pdbx_description
1 polymer ?
#
loop_
_entity_poly.entity_id
_entity_poly.type
_entity_poly.pdbx_seq_one_letter_code
_entity_poly.pdbx_strand_id
1 'polypeptide(L)'
;MAKQFQKTSVQFDSDLDAILDRVYGKTSDSTFDPARAAIPPSFTRNDQGSKELKEALAELRNRRERAQGSMRLLQMQEEIDYLRERIGLLRDLGNQIDHLHQRIAAEGDQGHSSMLSAAG
;
A
#
# COMPACT_ATOMS: atom_id res chain seq x y z
N MET A 1 -17.64 0.44 14.43
CA MET A 1 -18.64 -0.62 14.73
C MET A 1 -18.57 -1.66 13.63
N ALA A 2 -18.10 -2.88 13.95
CA ALA A 2 -17.98 -3.98 12.98
C ALA A 2 -19.34 -4.69 12.84
N LYS A 3 -19.90 -4.75 11.62
CA LYS A 3 -21.14 -5.49 11.35
C LYS A 3 -20.80 -6.99 11.30
N GLN A 4 -21.44 -7.77 12.16
CA GLN A 4 -21.31 -9.23 12.26
C GLN A 4 -21.75 -9.92 10.96
N PHE A 5 -20.81 -10.52 10.24
CA PHE A 5 -21.04 -11.44 9.11
C PHE A 5 -21.21 -12.89 9.60
N GLN A 6 -22.18 -13.16 10.47
CA GLN A 6 -22.37 -14.50 11.06
C GLN A 6 -23.72 -15.17 10.74
N LYS A 7 -24.52 -14.64 9.81
CA LYS A 7 -25.87 -15.18 9.55
C LYS A 7 -26.05 -15.95 8.24
N THR A 8 -25.09 -15.93 7.32
CA THR A 8 -25.26 -16.53 5.99
C THR A 8 -24.68 -17.94 5.84
N SER A 9 -23.79 -18.38 6.74
CA SER A 9 -23.20 -19.74 6.64
C SER A 9 -24.19 -20.83 7.02
N VAL A 10 -25.02 -20.61 8.05
CA VAL A 10 -26.01 -21.59 8.54
C VAL A 10 -27.08 -21.91 7.49
N GLN A 11 -27.43 -20.94 6.64
CA GLN A 11 -28.38 -21.15 5.55
C GLN A 11 -27.79 -22.02 4.43
N PHE A 12 -26.51 -21.85 4.11
CA PHE A 12 -25.83 -22.66 3.09
C PHE A 12 -25.75 -24.15 3.47
N ASP A 13 -25.45 -24.44 4.74
CA ASP A 13 -25.35 -25.83 5.22
C ASP A 13 -26.73 -26.51 5.24
N SER A 14 -27.77 -25.81 5.70
CA SER A 14 -29.16 -26.30 5.68
C SER A 14 -29.69 -26.56 4.27
N ASP A 15 -29.28 -25.73 3.32
CA ASP A 15 -29.69 -25.83 1.92
C ASP A 15 -29.00 -27.01 1.21
N LEU A 16 -27.75 -27.30 1.57
CA LEU A 16 -27.00 -28.44 1.08
C LEU A 16 -27.60 -29.77 1.58
N ASP A 17 -27.92 -29.85 2.87
CA ASP A 17 -28.54 -31.03 3.48
C ASP A 17 -29.90 -31.32 2.85
N ALA A 18 -30.71 -30.29 2.56
CA ALA A 18 -32.00 -30.44 1.88
C ALA A 18 -31.86 -30.95 0.42
N ILE A 19 -30.79 -30.57 -0.28
CA ILE A 19 -30.50 -31.09 -1.63
C ILE A 19 -30.03 -32.54 -1.56
N LEU A 20 -29.15 -32.87 -0.62
CA LEU A 20 -28.63 -34.22 -0.45
C LEU A 20 -29.72 -35.21 -0.04
N ASP A 21 -30.60 -34.83 0.90
CA ASP A 21 -31.77 -35.62 1.27
C ASP A 21 -32.77 -35.77 0.12
N ARG A 22 -32.83 -34.83 -0.83
CA ARG A 22 -33.71 -34.96 -1.99
C ARG A 22 -33.16 -35.89 -3.06
N VAL A 23 -31.84 -35.87 -3.27
CA VAL A 23 -31.16 -36.66 -4.30
C VAL A 23 -30.89 -38.09 -3.82
N TYR A 24 -30.60 -38.25 -2.53
CA TYR A 24 -30.17 -39.53 -1.93
C TYR A 24 -31.07 -40.00 -0.78
N GLY A 25 -32.10 -39.24 -0.40
CA GLY A 25 -33.02 -39.62 0.67
C GLY A 25 -33.80 -40.87 0.33
N LYS A 26 -33.73 -41.83 1.25
CA LYS A 26 -34.31 -43.17 1.24
C LYS A 26 -35.70 -43.28 0.59
N THR A 27 -35.73 -43.75 -0.64
CA THR A 27 -36.82 -44.64 -1.10
C THR A 27 -36.19 -45.75 -1.93
N SER A 28 -36.41 -46.98 -1.52
CA SER A 28 -35.74 -48.22 -1.96
C SER A 28 -35.95 -48.62 -3.42
N ASP A 29 -36.65 -47.82 -4.24
CA ASP A 29 -36.93 -48.09 -5.66
C ASP A 29 -36.80 -46.83 -6.54
N SER A 30 -35.92 -45.90 -6.18
CA SER A 30 -35.83 -44.60 -6.86
C SER A 30 -34.96 -44.66 -8.13
N THR A 31 -35.59 -44.88 -9.29
CA THR A 31 -35.03 -44.46 -10.58
C THR A 31 -34.72 -42.96 -10.50
N PHE A 32 -33.49 -42.56 -10.79
CA PHE A 32 -33.08 -41.16 -10.78
C PHE A 32 -33.99 -40.33 -11.71
N ASP A 33 -34.84 -39.48 -11.12
CA ASP A 33 -35.71 -38.58 -11.85
C ASP A 33 -35.03 -37.20 -11.98
N PRO A 34 -34.53 -36.82 -13.18
CA PRO A 34 -33.85 -35.55 -13.40
C PRO A 34 -34.77 -34.33 -13.17
N ALA A 35 -36.10 -34.48 -13.26
CA ALA A 35 -37.03 -33.41 -12.93
C ALA A 35 -37.08 -33.11 -11.43
N ARG A 36 -36.81 -34.12 -10.59
CA ARG A 36 -36.77 -34.02 -9.13
C ARG A 36 -35.44 -33.47 -8.60
N ALA A 37 -34.38 -33.62 -9.40
CA ALA A 37 -33.05 -33.04 -9.16
C ALA A 37 -32.92 -31.58 -9.64
N ALA A 38 -33.97 -30.99 -10.23
CA ALA A 38 -33.96 -29.60 -10.65
C ALA A 38 -33.82 -28.66 -9.43
N ILE A 39 -32.79 -27.82 -9.48
CA ILE A 39 -32.52 -26.80 -8.45
C ILE A 39 -33.68 -25.79 -8.45
N PRO A 40 -34.36 -25.55 -7.31
CA PRO A 40 -35.46 -24.59 -7.24
C PRO A 40 -35.01 -23.18 -7.66
N PRO A 41 -35.87 -22.35 -8.27
CA PRO A 41 -35.52 -20.98 -8.62
C PRO A 41 -35.19 -20.09 -7.40
N SER A 42 -35.54 -20.49 -6.18
CA SER A 42 -35.06 -19.82 -4.96
C SER A 42 -33.56 -20.00 -4.70
N PHE A 43 -32.93 -20.99 -5.36
CA PHE A 43 -31.50 -21.30 -5.33
C PHE A 43 -30.72 -20.67 -6.49
N THR A 44 -31.36 -19.92 -7.40
CA THR A 44 -30.62 -19.02 -8.29
C THR A 44 -30.08 -17.86 -7.44
N ARG A 45 -29.02 -18.21 -6.72
CA ARG A 45 -27.92 -17.44 -6.18
C ARG A 45 -28.19 -15.94 -6.17
N ASN A 46 -28.35 -15.41 -4.96
CA ASN A 46 -28.25 -14.00 -4.57
C ASN A 46 -27.32 -13.18 -5.48
N ASP A 47 -27.80 -12.76 -6.65
CA ASP A 47 -27.05 -11.92 -7.59
C ASP A 47 -26.67 -10.61 -6.91
N GLN A 48 -27.55 -10.15 -6.02
CA GLN A 48 -27.36 -8.97 -5.18
C GLN A 48 -26.16 -9.12 -4.24
N GLY A 49 -26.03 -10.24 -3.52
CA GLY A 49 -24.88 -10.49 -2.66
C GLY A 49 -23.56 -10.63 -3.43
N SER A 50 -23.60 -11.17 -4.66
CA SER A 50 -22.41 -11.23 -5.51
C SER A 50 -22.01 -9.84 -6.04
N LYS A 51 -22.98 -8.96 -6.33
CA LYS A 51 -22.74 -7.57 -6.74
C LYS A 51 -22.17 -6.75 -5.59
N GLU A 52 -22.75 -6.85 -4.40
CA GLU A 52 -22.26 -6.19 -3.19
C GLU A 52 -20.83 -6.62 -2.86
N LEU A 53 -20.50 -7.90 -3.00
CA LEU A 53 -19.14 -8.39 -2.82
C LEU A 53 -18.17 -7.82 -3.87
N LYS A 54 -18.58 -7.75 -5.13
CA LYS A 54 -17.78 -7.16 -6.22
C LYS A 54 -17.55 -5.66 -5.99
N GLU A 55 -18.56 -4.93 -5.55
CA GLU A 55 -18.46 -3.52 -5.20
C GLU A 55 -17.52 -3.30 -4.01
N ALA A 56 -17.65 -4.09 -2.94
CA ALA A 56 -16.76 -4.03 -1.78
C ALA A 56 -15.30 -4.34 -2.15
N LEU A 57 -15.07 -5.31 -3.04
CA LEU A 57 -13.72 -5.63 -3.55
C LEU A 57 -13.15 -4.50 -4.42
N ALA A 58 -13.98 -3.87 -5.27
CA ALA A 58 -13.57 -2.72 -6.06
C ALA A 58 -13.21 -1.53 -5.16
N GLU A 59 -14.00 -1.28 -4.12
CA GLU A 59 -13.72 -0.23 -3.14
C GLU A 59 -12.42 -0.49 -2.37
N LEU A 60 -12.20 -1.73 -1.93
CA LEU A 60 -10.97 -2.14 -1.25
C LEU A 60 -9.74 -1.95 -2.14
N ARG A 61 -9.83 -2.32 -3.42
CA ARG A 61 -8.76 -2.10 -4.40
C ARG A 61 -8.45 -0.60 -4.54
N ASN A 62 -9.46 0.24 -4.70
CA ASN A 62 -9.29 1.69 -4.80
C ASN A 62 -8.70 2.31 -3.54
N ARG A 63 -9.04 1.80 -2.35
CA ARG A 63 -8.45 2.26 -1.08
C ARG A 63 -6.99 1.85 -0.96
N ARG A 64 -6.65 0.61 -1.34
CA ARG A 64 -5.27 0.13 -1.39
C ARG A 64 -4.43 0.97 -2.34
N GLU A 65 -4.93 1.25 -3.55
CA GLU A 65 -4.21 2.02 -4.56
C GLU A 65 -3.92 3.44 -4.08
N ARG A 66 -4.91 4.09 -3.43
CA ARG A 66 -4.72 5.39 -2.77
C ARG A 66 -3.69 5.35 -1.64
N ALA A 67 -3.76 4.36 -0.75
CA ALA A 67 -2.82 4.21 0.36
C ALA A 67 -1.39 3.93 -0.11
N GLN A 68 -1.23 3.14 -1.18
CA GLN A 68 0.07 2.87 -1.80
C GLN A 68 0.62 4.12 -2.49
N GLY A 69 -0.24 4.89 -3.18
CA GLY A 69 0.13 6.17 -3.76
C GLY A 69 0.61 7.18 -2.73
N SER A 70 -0.10 7.30 -1.60
CA SER A 70 0.29 8.23 -0.52
C SER A 70 1.59 7.81 0.16
N MET A 71 1.81 6.50 0.41
CA MET A 71 3.06 6.02 1.01
C MET A 71 4.26 6.28 0.09
N ARG A 72 4.12 6.03 -1.21
CA ARG A 72 5.19 6.29 -2.18
C ARG A 72 5.54 7.77 -2.24
N LEU A 73 4.54 8.65 -2.26
CA LEU A 73 4.75 10.09 -2.31
C LEU A 73 5.42 10.61 -1.02
N LEU A 74 5.03 10.07 0.14
CA LEU A 74 5.62 10.43 1.43
C LEU A 74 7.09 9.99 1.53
N GLN A 75 7.41 8.76 1.11
CA GLN A 75 8.80 8.28 1.05
C GLN A 75 9.68 9.12 0.11
N MET A 76 9.14 9.48 -1.06
CA MET A 76 9.87 10.35 -2.00
C MET A 76 10.07 11.76 -1.42
N GLN A 77 9.11 12.27 -0.64
CA GLN A 77 9.23 13.56 0.03
C GLN A 77 10.32 13.53 1.11
N GLU A 78 10.37 12.48 1.94
CA GLU A 78 11.42 12.28 2.93
C GLU A 78 12.82 12.21 2.28
N GLU A 79 12.93 11.49 1.15
CA GLU A 79 14.19 11.41 0.40
C GLU A 79 14.61 12.76 -0.17
N ILE A 80 13.66 13.55 -0.71
CA ILE A 80 13.92 14.91 -1.18
C ILE A 80 14.41 15.81 -0.04
N ASP A 81 13.80 15.73 1.13
CA ASP A 81 14.17 16.57 2.27
C ASP A 81 15.56 16.19 2.81
N TYR A 82 15.86 14.90 2.89
CA TYR A 82 17.21 14.41 3.20
C TYR A 82 18.27 14.91 2.20
N LEU A 83 17.97 14.85 0.89
CA LEU A 83 18.88 15.33 -0.14
C LEU A 83 19.10 16.84 -0.06
N ARG A 84 18.06 17.62 0.26
CA ARG A 84 18.16 19.07 0.46
C ARG A 84 19.05 19.42 1.65
N GLU A 85 18.89 18.72 2.76
CA GLU A 85 19.76 18.88 3.94
C GLU A 85 21.21 18.60 3.59
N ARG A 86 21.47 17.51 2.85
CA ARG A 86 22.82 17.14 2.42
C ARG A 86 23.45 18.19 1.49
N ILE A 87 22.67 18.78 0.58
CA ILE A 87 23.13 19.88 -0.27
C ILE A 87 23.48 21.11 0.58
N GLY A 88 22.69 21.42 1.61
CA GLY A 88 22.98 22.50 2.56
C GLY A 88 24.34 22.31 3.22
N LEU A 89 24.59 21.13 3.80
CA LEU A 89 25.87 20.79 4.43
C LEU A 89 27.06 20.90 3.46
N LEU A 90 26.89 20.46 2.21
CA LEU A 90 27.93 20.58 1.20
C LEU A 90 28.23 22.04 0.84
N ARG A 91 27.22 22.91 0.79
CA ARG A 91 27.42 24.35 0.57
C ARG A 91 28.16 25.00 1.73
N ASP A 92 27.79 24.65 2.96
CA ASP A 92 28.45 25.20 4.16
C ASP A 92 29.92 24.78 4.22
N LEU A 93 30.22 23.52 3.89
CA LEU A 93 31.60 23.05 3.76
C LEU A 93 32.36 23.79 2.64
N GLY A 94 31.70 24.03 1.50
CA GLY A 94 32.28 24.85 0.42
C GLY A 94 32.66 26.25 0.90
N ASN A 95 31.74 26.93 1.59
CA ASN A 95 31.99 28.25 2.16
C ASN A 95 33.14 28.25 3.17
N GLN A 96 33.27 27.20 4.00
CA GLN A 96 34.38 27.05 4.94
C GLN A 96 35.72 26.87 4.22
N ILE A 97 35.75 26.07 3.15
CA ILE A 97 36.93 25.89 2.30
C ILE A 97 37.34 27.23 1.68
N ASP A 98 36.38 27.97 1.13
CA ASP A 98 36.65 29.27 0.53
C ASP A 98 37.18 30.28 1.55
N HIS A 99 36.61 30.30 2.77
CA HIS A 99 37.15 31.10 3.87
C HIS A 99 38.57 30.70 4.26
N LEU A 100 38.88 29.41 4.32
CA LEU A 100 40.23 28.93 4.59
C LEU A 100 41.21 29.33 3.48
N HIS A 101 40.82 29.21 2.21
CA HIS A 101 41.64 29.67 1.09
C HIS A 101 41.90 31.17 1.14
N GLN A 102 40.89 31.99 1.46
CA GLN A 102 41.06 33.43 1.63
C GLN A 102 42.00 33.76 2.78
N ARG A 103 41.90 33.06 3.91
CA ARG A 103 42.82 33.23 5.05
C ARG A 103 44.26 32.87 4.68
N ILE A 104 44.47 31.75 4.02
CA ILE A 104 45.79 31.32 3.56
C ILE A 104 46.37 32.36 2.58
N ALA A 105 45.56 32.85 1.65
CA ALA A 105 45.99 33.89 0.71
C ALA A 105 46.39 35.19 1.44
N ALA A 106 45.60 35.63 2.42
CA ALA A 106 45.88 36.84 3.20
C ALA A 106 47.12 36.68 4.11
N GLU A 107 47.30 35.52 4.74
CA GLU A 107 48.47 35.21 5.59
C GLU A 107 49.76 35.09 4.75
N GLY A 108 49.67 34.52 3.54
CA GLY A 108 50.80 34.47 2.59
C GLY A 108 51.26 35.86 2.13
N ASP A 109 50.33 36.78 1.88
CA ASP A 109 50.63 38.14 1.43
C ASP A 109 51.25 39.00 2.55
N GLN A 110 50.79 38.82 3.80
CA GLN A 110 51.38 39.47 4.98
C GLN A 110 52.78 38.94 5.34
N GLY A 111 53.01 37.64 5.18
CA GLY A 111 54.33 37.03 5.37
C GLY A 111 55.36 37.53 4.35
N HIS A 112 54.95 37.70 3.09
CA HIS A 112 55.85 38.21 2.05
C HIS A 112 56.17 39.70 2.22
N SER A 113 55.18 40.50 2.61
CA SER A 113 55.35 41.95 2.86
C SER A 113 56.25 42.24 4.08
N SER A 114 56.13 41.44 5.14
CA SER A 114 56.96 41.58 6.35
C SER A 114 58.43 41.20 6.11
N MET A 115 58.70 40.20 5.26
CA MET A 115 60.07 39.82 4.90
C MET A 115 60.76 40.86 4.01
N LEU A 116 60.02 41.54 3.12
CA LEU A 116 60.56 42.61 2.27
C LEU A 116 60.88 43.89 3.05
N SER A 117 60.10 44.23 4.09
CA SER A 117 60.40 45.38 4.97
C SER A 117 61.56 45.13 5.94
N ALA A 118 61.87 43.88 6.29
CA ALA A 118 62.99 43.56 7.18
C ALA A 118 64.36 43.53 6.47
N ALA A 119 64.39 43.65 5.14
CA ALA A 119 65.60 43.54 4.32
C ALA A 119 66.09 44.87 3.72
N GLY A 120 65.50 46.01 4.11
CA GLY A 120 65.93 47.37 3.74
C GLY A 120 66.43 48.15 4.93
#